data_AF-A0A2D6L5C0-F1
#
_entry.id   AF-A0A2D6L5C0-F1
#
_cell.length_a   1.000
_cell.length_b   1.000
_cell.length_c   1.000
_cell.angle_alpha   90.00
_cell.angle_beta   90.00
_cell.angle_gamma   90.00
#
_symmetry.space_group_name_H-M   'P 1'
#
loop_
_entity.id
_entity.type
_entity.pdbx_description
1 polymer ?
#
loop_
_entity_poly.entity_id
_entity_poly.type
_entity_poly.pdbx_seq_one_letter_code
_entity_poly.pdbx_strand_id
1 'polypeptide(L)'
;MRTTHWVILGIVIICGVFLFYRFSDSEVVQEVVGEIVQEFNIKDTPREEVVAKGLYLTGYSANNPKKRAEIIELIEATELNAVVIDVKDYTGYILYDRPEGEDGVWLSKSIIDDPRVVVQDFKDHGIYVIARQTVFQDPIYAETVPQVAVRAGEDGIWRDYKGLAWVDASQQEVW
;
A
#
# COMPACT_ATOMS: atom_id res chain seq x y z
N MET A 1 7.35 59.45 -1.25
CA MET A 1 8.03 58.22 -0.76
C MET A 1 6.98 57.16 -0.46
N ARG A 2 6.60 56.31 -1.42
CA ARG A 2 5.67 55.18 -1.20
C ARG A 2 5.96 53.97 -2.10
N THR A 3 6.99 54.05 -2.93
CA THR A 3 7.39 53.05 -3.94
C THR A 3 8.49 52.10 -3.46
N THR A 4 9.21 52.43 -2.39
CA THR A 4 10.33 51.63 -1.85
C THR A 4 9.91 50.37 -1.10
N HIS A 5 8.70 50.33 -0.51
CA HIS A 5 8.25 49.17 0.28
C HIS A 5 7.88 47.94 -0.57
N TRP A 6 7.30 48.15 -1.75
CA TRP A 6 6.90 47.05 -2.65
C TRP A 6 8.10 46.37 -3.33
N VAL A 7 9.18 47.13 -3.57
CA VAL A 7 10.44 46.59 -4.12
C VAL A 7 11.14 45.66 -3.12
N ILE A 8 11.17 46.04 -1.84
CA ILE A 8 11.79 45.23 -0.79
C ILE A 8 10.99 43.93 -0.56
N LEU A 9 9.66 44.00 -0.56
CA LEU A 9 8.80 42.82 -0.41
C LEU A 9 8.96 41.84 -1.58
N GLY A 10 9.06 42.36 -2.81
CA GLY A 10 9.30 41.53 -4.00
C GLY A 10 10.64 40.80 -3.97
N ILE A 11 11.72 41.45 -3.51
CA ILE A 11 13.05 40.83 -3.39
C ILE A 11 13.07 39.73 -2.33
N VAL A 12 12.36 39.91 -1.20
CA VAL A 12 12.30 38.89 -0.14
C VAL A 12 11.56 37.64 -0.62
N ILE A 13 10.47 37.79 -1.37
CA ILE A 13 9.73 36.65 -1.94
C ILE A 13 10.58 35.93 -2.98
N ILE A 14 11.25 36.66 -3.88
CA ILE A 14 12.12 36.07 -4.90
C ILE A 14 13.31 35.33 -4.25
N CYS A 15 13.96 35.94 -3.25
CA CYS A 15 15.03 35.26 -2.49
C CYS A 15 14.50 34.03 -1.74
N GLY A 16 13.30 34.10 -1.16
CA GLY A 16 12.67 32.96 -0.47
C GLY A 16 12.35 31.79 -1.41
N VAL A 17 11.78 32.09 -2.59
CA VAL A 17 11.51 31.09 -3.63
C VAL A 17 12.81 30.52 -4.20
N PHE A 18 13.83 31.36 -4.39
CA PHE A 18 15.14 30.92 -4.89
C PHE A 18 15.90 30.06 -3.88
N LEU A 19 15.82 30.40 -2.58
CA LEU A 19 16.38 29.60 -1.49
C LEU A 19 15.63 28.28 -1.32
N PHE A 20 14.32 28.27 -1.51
CA PHE A 20 13.52 27.04 -1.51
C PHE A 20 13.87 26.12 -2.69
N TYR A 21 14.01 26.67 -3.91
CA TYR A 21 14.49 25.90 -5.07
C TYR A 21 15.90 25.33 -4.85
N ARG A 22 16.82 26.15 -4.31
CA ARG A 22 18.19 25.71 -3.97
C ARG A 22 18.23 24.65 -2.86
N PHE A 23 17.25 24.65 -1.97
CA PHE A 23 17.11 23.64 -0.93
C PHE A 23 16.51 22.34 -1.49
N SER A 24 15.55 22.42 -2.40
CA SER A 24 14.99 21.25 -3.11
C SER A 24 16.03 20.54 -3.98
N ASP A 25 16.92 21.31 -4.64
CA ASP A 25 18.04 20.79 -5.42
C ASP A 25 19.30 20.52 -4.57
N SER A 26 19.18 20.56 -3.23
CA SER A 26 20.36 20.36 -2.38
C SER A 26 20.85 18.91 -2.43
N GLU A 27 22.17 18.75 -2.46
CA GLU A 27 22.84 17.43 -2.41
C GLU A 27 22.38 16.61 -1.19
N VAL A 28 21.98 17.26 -0.10
CA VAL A 28 21.45 16.64 1.11
C VAL A 28 20.15 15.87 0.84
N VAL A 29 19.24 16.41 0.03
CA VAL A 29 18.00 15.69 -0.33
C VAL A 29 18.32 14.46 -1.18
N GLN A 30 19.27 14.58 -2.12
CA GLN A 30 19.71 13.45 -2.94
C GLN A 30 20.42 12.38 -2.11
N GLU A 31 21.20 12.77 -1.09
CA GLU A 31 21.88 11.86 -0.17
C GLU A 31 20.89 11.11 0.72
N VAL A 32 19.92 11.81 1.31
CA VAL A 32 18.84 11.20 2.11
C VAL A 32 17.99 10.26 1.25
N VAL A 33 17.65 10.65 0.02
CA VAL A 33 16.94 9.76 -0.92
C VAL A 33 17.82 8.55 -1.28
N GLY A 34 19.11 8.75 -1.52
CA GLY A 34 20.06 7.66 -1.80
C GLY A 34 20.20 6.68 -0.65
N GLU A 35 20.21 7.16 0.59
CA GLU A 35 20.30 6.35 1.81
C GLU A 35 19.01 5.56 2.06
N ILE A 36 17.84 6.20 1.87
CA ILE A 36 16.53 5.53 1.90
C ILE A 36 16.48 4.43 0.83
N VAL A 37 16.91 4.71 -0.40
CA VAL A 37 16.94 3.71 -1.49
C VAL A 37 17.93 2.57 -1.20
N GLN A 38 19.01 2.82 -0.46
CA GLN A 38 19.90 1.74 -0.01
C GLN A 38 19.29 0.87 1.10
N GLU A 39 18.56 1.47 2.04
CA GLU A 39 17.89 0.76 3.12
C GLU A 39 16.79 -0.18 2.58
N PHE A 40 16.04 0.29 1.59
CA PHE A 40 15.20 -0.55 0.75
C PHE A 40 16.05 -1.23 -0.33
N ASN A 41 16.86 -2.21 0.05
CA ASN A 41 17.64 -3.08 -0.85
C ASN A 41 16.73 -3.90 -1.80
N ILE A 42 16.00 -3.21 -2.67
CA ILE A 42 15.31 -3.77 -3.83
C ILE A 42 16.42 -4.07 -4.82
N LYS A 43 17.05 -5.23 -4.64
CA LYS A 43 17.88 -5.78 -5.70
C LYS A 43 16.98 -5.92 -6.93
N ASP A 44 17.24 -5.08 -7.94
CA ASP A 44 16.81 -5.24 -9.32
C ASP A 44 17.50 -6.47 -9.94
N THR A 45 17.35 -7.60 -9.26
CA THR A 45 17.70 -8.91 -9.79
C THR A 45 16.60 -9.23 -10.78
N PRO A 46 16.93 -9.47 -12.07
CA PRO A 46 15.95 -9.94 -13.03
C PRO A 46 15.25 -11.16 -12.44
N ARG A 47 13.95 -11.03 -12.14
CA ARG A 47 13.15 -12.16 -11.71
C ARG A 47 12.94 -13.03 -12.94
N GLU A 48 13.20 -14.33 -12.81
CA GLU A 48 12.79 -15.27 -13.84
C GLU A 48 11.27 -15.14 -14.05
N GLU A 49 10.83 -15.21 -15.30
CA GLU A 49 9.40 -15.21 -15.60
C GLU A 49 8.79 -16.50 -15.04
N VAL A 50 7.97 -16.37 -14.01
CA VAL A 50 7.25 -17.49 -13.40
C VAL A 50 5.79 -17.48 -13.87
N VAL A 51 5.35 -18.57 -14.52
CA VAL A 51 3.92 -18.81 -14.76
C VAL A 51 3.30 -19.27 -13.44
N ALA A 52 2.66 -18.34 -12.74
CA ALA A 52 1.99 -18.63 -11.47
C ALA A 52 0.68 -19.40 -11.69
N LYS A 53 0.55 -20.56 -11.05
CA LYS A 53 -0.65 -21.38 -10.97
C LYS A 53 -1.09 -21.43 -9.51
N GLY A 54 -1.83 -20.40 -9.12
CA GLY A 54 -2.07 -20.07 -7.73
C GLY A 54 -3.43 -20.48 -7.18
N LEU A 55 -3.46 -20.78 -5.88
CA LEU A 55 -4.70 -20.90 -5.10
C LEU A 55 -4.95 -19.62 -4.30
N TYR A 56 -6.20 -19.17 -4.23
CA TYR A 56 -6.59 -18.02 -3.42
C TYR A 56 -6.99 -18.43 -1.99
N LEU A 57 -6.45 -17.71 -1.01
CA LEU A 57 -6.71 -17.89 0.40
C LEU A 57 -7.18 -16.56 1.01
N THR A 58 -8.31 -16.61 1.70
CA THR A 58 -8.69 -15.54 2.63
C THR A 58 -7.73 -15.50 3.82
N GLY A 59 -7.67 -14.38 4.55
CA GLY A 59 -6.87 -14.27 5.78
C GLY A 59 -7.18 -15.41 6.78
N TYR A 60 -8.44 -15.80 6.93
CA TYR A 60 -8.84 -16.94 7.79
C TYR A 60 -8.28 -18.29 7.33
N SER A 61 -8.28 -18.53 6.02
CA SER A 61 -7.75 -19.78 5.45
C SER A 61 -6.24 -19.84 5.60
N ALA A 62 -5.57 -18.69 5.38
CA ALA A 62 -4.14 -18.56 5.55
C ALA A 62 -3.72 -18.67 7.02
N ASN A 63 -4.50 -18.16 7.98
CA ASN A 63 -4.16 -18.28 9.41
C ASN A 63 -4.34 -19.72 9.94
N ASN A 64 -5.18 -20.54 9.31
CA ASN A 64 -5.44 -21.92 9.76
C ASN A 64 -4.30 -22.89 9.36
N PRO A 65 -3.51 -23.44 10.31
CA PRO A 65 -2.38 -24.31 9.98
C PRO A 65 -2.76 -25.60 9.27
N LYS A 66 -3.90 -26.20 9.63
CA LYS A 66 -4.39 -27.42 8.97
C LYS A 66 -4.74 -27.13 7.51
N LYS A 67 -5.39 -26.00 7.24
CA LYS A 67 -5.72 -25.60 5.87
C LYS A 67 -4.46 -25.33 5.05
N ARG A 68 -3.45 -24.69 5.63
CA ARG A 68 -2.14 -24.50 4.96
C ARG A 68 -1.49 -25.84 4.60
N ALA A 69 -1.46 -26.80 5.53
CA ALA A 69 -0.93 -28.13 5.27
C ALA A 69 -1.65 -28.84 4.11
N GLU A 70 -2.99 -28.84 4.10
CA GLU A 70 -3.78 -29.41 3.00
C GLU A 70 -3.47 -28.75 1.64
N ILE A 71 -3.22 -27.43 1.64
CA ILE A 71 -2.90 -26.67 0.43
C ILE A 71 -1.47 -26.97 -0.04
N ILE A 72 -0.51 -27.08 0.88
CA ILE A 72 0.86 -27.46 0.57
C ILE A 72 0.89 -28.86 -0.05
N GLU A 73 0.24 -29.85 0.57
CA GLU A 73 0.14 -31.21 0.03
C GLU A 73 -0.48 -31.23 -1.39
N LEU A 74 -1.53 -30.43 -1.62
CA LEU A 74 -2.14 -30.32 -2.94
C LEU A 74 -1.18 -29.71 -3.97
N ILE A 75 -0.42 -28.68 -3.57
CA ILE A 75 0.56 -28.02 -4.44
C ILE A 75 1.70 -28.99 -4.79
N GLU A 76 2.21 -29.75 -3.82
CA GLU A 76 3.26 -30.76 -4.05
C GLU A 76 2.79 -31.91 -4.96
N ALA A 77 1.50 -32.24 -4.93
CA ALA A 77 0.93 -33.33 -5.72
C ALA A 77 0.49 -32.90 -7.14
N THR A 78 0.57 -31.62 -7.50
CA THR A 78 0.03 -31.08 -8.75
C THR A 78 1.00 -30.10 -9.41
N GLU A 79 0.60 -29.49 -10.53
CA GLU A 79 1.39 -28.46 -11.20
C GLU A 79 1.19 -27.06 -10.59
N LEU A 80 0.40 -26.91 -9.54
CA LEU A 80 0.25 -25.65 -8.81
C LEU A 80 1.60 -25.23 -8.21
N ASN A 81 1.82 -23.93 -8.05
CA ASN A 81 3.11 -23.42 -7.56
C ASN A 81 3.02 -22.11 -6.77
N ALA A 82 1.81 -21.60 -6.54
CA ALA A 82 1.62 -20.30 -5.90
C ALA A 82 0.41 -20.27 -4.97
N VAL A 83 0.41 -19.28 -4.08
CA VAL A 83 -0.74 -18.90 -3.27
C VAL A 83 -0.95 -17.39 -3.32
N VAL A 84 -2.20 -16.96 -3.35
CA VAL A 84 -2.63 -15.57 -3.26
C VAL A 84 -3.31 -15.37 -1.91
N ILE A 85 -2.76 -14.52 -1.05
CA ILE A 85 -3.23 -14.34 0.33
C ILE A 85 -3.70 -12.91 0.54
N ASP A 86 -4.90 -12.71 1.06
CA ASP A 86 -5.37 -11.38 1.46
C ASP A 86 -4.50 -10.77 2.56
N VAL A 87 -3.89 -9.62 2.26
CA VAL A 87 -3.31 -8.73 3.27
C VAL A 87 -4.26 -7.57 3.59
N LYS A 88 -5.06 -7.14 2.62
CA LYS A 88 -6.18 -6.20 2.77
C LYS A 88 -7.32 -6.61 1.86
N ASP A 89 -8.47 -6.95 2.45
CA ASP A 89 -9.62 -7.43 1.70
C ASP A 89 -10.54 -6.30 1.22
N TYR A 90 -11.67 -6.68 0.61
CA TYR A 90 -12.65 -5.76 0.03
C TYR A 90 -13.37 -4.90 1.06
N THR A 91 -13.24 -5.22 2.36
CA THR A 91 -13.85 -4.45 3.44
C THR A 91 -13.00 -3.24 3.84
N GLY A 92 -11.78 -3.12 3.32
CA GLY A 92 -10.83 -2.05 3.62
C GLY A 92 -9.94 -2.34 4.83
N TYR A 93 -10.17 -3.44 5.56
CA TYR A 93 -9.33 -3.80 6.71
C TYR A 93 -8.03 -4.47 6.26
N ILE A 94 -6.93 -4.05 6.87
CA ILE A 94 -5.66 -4.81 6.86
C ILE A 94 -5.83 -6.02 7.78
N LEU A 95 -5.46 -7.21 7.32
CA LEU A 95 -5.82 -8.48 7.97
C LEU A 95 -4.81 -9.00 8.99
N TYR A 96 -3.78 -8.22 9.31
CA TYR A 96 -2.78 -8.50 10.33
C TYR A 96 -2.55 -7.26 11.19
N ASP A 97 -1.98 -7.45 12.37
CA ASP A 97 -1.63 -6.32 13.23
C ASP A 97 -0.43 -5.56 12.68
N ARG A 98 -0.61 -4.25 12.54
CA ARG A 98 0.45 -3.36 12.10
C ARG A 98 1.47 -3.16 13.24
N PRO A 99 2.75 -2.96 12.92
CA PRO A 99 3.74 -2.55 13.91
C PRO A 99 3.30 -1.29 14.66
N GLU A 100 3.65 -1.20 15.95
CA GLU A 100 3.38 0.01 16.73
C GLU A 100 4.08 1.23 16.10
N GLY A 101 3.36 2.35 15.98
CA GLY A 101 3.89 3.62 15.45
C GLY A 101 3.56 3.92 13.98
N GLU A 102 2.83 3.04 13.28
CA GLU A 102 2.28 3.36 11.95
C GLU A 102 0.97 4.17 12.06
N ASP A 103 1.08 5.49 12.08
CA ASP A 103 -0.07 6.40 12.07
C ASP A 103 -0.79 6.39 10.71
N GLY A 104 -2.13 6.38 10.72
CA GLY A 104 -2.93 6.43 9.50
C GLY A 104 -4.39 6.04 9.70
N VAL A 105 -5.21 6.32 8.70
CA VAL A 105 -6.66 6.02 8.67
C VAL A 105 -6.95 4.52 8.49
N TRP A 106 -5.92 3.73 8.19
CA TRP A 106 -6.05 2.31 7.87
C TRP A 106 -6.36 1.48 9.11
N LEU A 107 -7.54 0.88 9.15
CA LEU A 107 -7.93 0.00 10.26
C LEU A 107 -7.41 -1.42 10.02
N SER A 108 -6.90 -2.05 11.08
CA SER A 108 -6.54 -3.47 11.07
C SER A 108 -7.60 -4.33 11.74
N LYS A 109 -7.67 -5.58 11.30
CA LYS A 109 -8.29 -6.70 12.01
C LYS A 109 -7.25 -7.80 12.09
N SER A 110 -6.87 -8.18 13.31
CA SER A 110 -5.95 -9.29 13.55
C SER A 110 -6.60 -10.64 13.20
N ILE A 111 -6.68 -10.94 11.90
CA ILE A 111 -7.19 -12.22 11.38
C ILE A 111 -6.02 -13.18 11.20
N ILE A 112 -4.90 -12.66 10.69
CA ILE A 112 -3.62 -13.34 10.54
C ILE A 112 -2.76 -12.93 11.74
N ASP A 113 -2.46 -13.89 12.61
CA ASP A 113 -1.76 -13.62 13.87
C ASP A 113 -0.30 -13.20 13.61
N ASP A 114 0.42 -13.96 12.77
CA ASP A 114 1.75 -13.59 12.30
C ASP A 114 1.89 -13.87 10.80
N PRO A 115 1.84 -12.84 9.94
CA PRO A 115 1.97 -13.01 8.50
C PRO A 115 3.33 -13.58 8.10
N ARG A 116 4.38 -13.41 8.92
CA ARG A 116 5.72 -13.96 8.65
C ARG A 116 5.71 -15.47 8.73
N VAL A 117 5.04 -16.03 9.74
CA VAL A 117 4.89 -17.49 9.89
C VAL A 117 4.14 -18.07 8.69
N VAL A 118 3.03 -17.45 8.31
CA VAL A 118 2.24 -17.88 7.13
C VAL A 118 3.08 -17.86 5.86
N VAL A 119 3.82 -16.77 5.62
CA VAL A 119 4.69 -16.65 4.44
C VAL A 119 5.82 -17.68 4.47
N GLN A 120 6.40 -17.92 5.66
CA GLN A 120 7.50 -18.86 5.82
C GLN A 120 7.06 -20.30 5.53
N ASP A 121 5.89 -20.72 6.03
CA ASP A 121 5.34 -22.06 5.80
C ASP A 121 5.28 -22.40 4.29
N PHE A 122 4.84 -21.46 3.45
CA PHE A 122 4.80 -21.66 2.00
C PHE A 122 6.19 -21.56 1.35
N LYS A 123 7.04 -20.63 1.80
CA LYS A 123 8.40 -20.45 1.26
C LYS A 123 9.31 -21.66 1.52
N ASP A 124 9.15 -22.32 2.66
CA ASP A 124 9.92 -23.53 3.00
C ASP A 124 9.68 -24.68 1.99
N HIS A 125 8.54 -24.64 1.29
CA HIS A 125 8.17 -25.60 0.25
C HIS A 125 8.40 -25.05 -1.18
N GLY A 126 9.09 -23.92 -1.32
CA GLY A 126 9.36 -23.30 -2.62
C GLY A 126 8.11 -22.72 -3.32
N ILE A 127 7.03 -22.47 -2.57
CA ILE A 127 5.76 -21.98 -3.12
C ILE A 127 5.80 -20.46 -3.25
N TYR A 128 5.39 -19.94 -4.41
CA TYR A 128 5.36 -18.51 -4.66
C TYR A 128 4.19 -17.83 -3.93
N VAL A 129 4.49 -16.90 -3.02
CA VAL A 129 3.49 -16.21 -2.20
C VAL A 129 3.18 -14.83 -2.77
N ILE A 130 1.92 -14.58 -3.10
CA ILE A 130 1.42 -13.32 -3.65
C ILE A 130 0.51 -12.66 -2.63
N ALA A 131 0.86 -11.45 -2.20
CA ALA A 131 0.00 -10.65 -1.33
C ALA A 131 -1.10 -9.97 -2.16
N ARG A 132 -2.36 -10.23 -1.82
CA ARG A 132 -3.52 -9.53 -2.39
C ARG A 132 -3.89 -8.35 -1.51
N GLN A 133 -3.79 -7.16 -2.10
CA GLN A 133 -4.21 -5.91 -1.50
C GLN A 133 -5.27 -5.27 -2.39
N THR A 134 -6.48 -5.12 -1.85
CA THR A 134 -7.50 -4.31 -2.53
C THR A 134 -7.08 -2.85 -2.47
N VAL A 135 -7.11 -2.12 -3.59
CA VAL A 135 -6.64 -0.72 -3.63
C VAL A 135 -7.83 0.23 -3.57
N PHE A 136 -8.58 0.39 -4.67
CA PHE A 136 -9.59 1.44 -4.77
C PHE A 136 -10.97 1.09 -4.18
N GLN A 137 -11.29 -0.19 -4.05
CA GLN A 137 -12.46 -0.64 -3.26
C GLN A 137 -12.08 -0.61 -1.78
N ASP A 138 -12.02 0.59 -1.22
CA ASP A 138 -11.71 0.82 0.18
C ASP A 138 -12.80 1.67 0.85
N PRO A 139 -13.84 1.02 1.41
CA PRO A 139 -14.94 1.74 2.01
C PRO A 139 -14.52 2.45 3.31
N ILE A 140 -13.56 1.91 4.06
CA ILE A 140 -13.10 2.52 5.32
C ILE A 140 -12.41 3.86 5.01
N TYR A 141 -11.51 3.85 4.03
CA TYR A 141 -10.79 5.05 3.67
C TYR A 141 -11.69 6.07 2.99
N ALA A 142 -12.55 5.65 2.06
CA ALA A 142 -13.51 6.52 1.39
C ALA A 142 -14.50 7.19 2.37
N GLU A 143 -14.93 6.48 3.43
CA GLU A 143 -15.85 7.05 4.42
C GLU A 143 -15.16 7.96 5.43
N THR A 144 -13.91 7.65 5.80
CA THR A 144 -13.15 8.44 6.77
C THR A 144 -12.53 9.69 6.13
N VAL A 145 -12.24 9.62 4.83
CA VAL A 145 -11.61 10.66 4.03
C VAL A 145 -12.46 10.94 2.79
N PRO A 146 -13.66 11.55 2.94
CA PRO A 146 -14.62 11.72 1.84
C PRO A 146 -14.08 12.51 0.63
N GLN A 147 -13.03 13.31 0.81
CA GLN A 147 -12.43 14.07 -0.29
C GLN A 147 -11.77 13.20 -1.35
N VAL A 148 -11.31 12.00 -0.99
CA VAL A 148 -10.71 11.03 -1.93
C VAL A 148 -11.72 10.00 -2.44
N ALA A 149 -12.98 10.07 -2.01
CA ALA A 149 -14.01 9.13 -2.43
C ALA A 149 -14.53 9.43 -3.86
N VAL A 150 -14.97 8.39 -4.57
CA VAL A 150 -15.77 8.56 -5.79
C VAL A 150 -17.04 9.33 -5.43
N ARG A 151 -17.37 10.37 -6.20
CA ARG A 151 -18.50 11.26 -5.89
C ARG A 151 -19.80 10.86 -6.58
N ALA A 152 -20.91 11.02 -5.86
CA ALA A 152 -22.26 10.99 -6.37
C ALA A 152 -22.88 12.39 -6.22
N GLY A 153 -22.78 13.21 -7.26
CA GLY A 153 -23.20 14.61 -7.22
C GLY A 153 -22.25 15.49 -6.40
N GLU A 154 -22.71 16.66 -5.97
CA GLU A 154 -21.86 17.68 -5.32
C GLU A 154 -21.34 17.23 -3.94
N ASP A 155 -22.20 16.63 -3.11
CA ASP A 155 -21.89 16.31 -1.71
C ASP A 155 -22.00 14.81 -1.34
N GLY A 156 -22.28 13.94 -2.32
CA GLY A 156 -22.50 12.51 -2.07
C GLY A 156 -21.25 11.66 -2.29
N ILE A 157 -21.05 10.66 -1.45
CA ILE A 157 -20.15 9.53 -1.75
C ILE A 157 -20.92 8.55 -2.64
N TRP A 158 -20.35 8.20 -3.79
CA TRP A 158 -20.88 7.14 -4.64
C TRP A 158 -20.69 5.78 -3.97
N ARG A 159 -21.71 4.93 -4.09
CA ARG A 159 -21.73 3.58 -3.53
C ARG A 159 -22.12 2.58 -4.61
N ASP A 160 -21.49 1.42 -4.57
CA ASP A 160 -21.85 0.32 -5.46
C ASP A 160 -23.20 -0.32 -5.06
N TYR A 161 -23.61 -1.36 -5.80
CA TYR A 161 -24.87 -2.06 -5.56
C TYR A 161 -24.94 -2.77 -4.19
N LYS A 162 -23.79 -2.99 -3.52
CA LYS A 162 -23.69 -3.55 -2.17
C LYS A 162 -23.60 -2.46 -1.10
N GLY A 163 -23.65 -1.19 -1.49
CA GLY A 163 -23.53 -0.06 -0.58
C GLY A 163 -22.09 0.28 -0.19
N LEU A 164 -21.08 -0.32 -0.82
CA LEU A 164 -19.67 -0.06 -0.50
C LEU A 164 -19.19 1.21 -1.21
N ALA A 165 -18.48 2.04 -0.45
CA ALA A 165 -17.78 3.21 -0.98
C ALA A 165 -16.44 2.81 -1.61
N TRP A 166 -15.99 3.63 -2.55
CA TRP A 166 -14.74 3.45 -3.28
C TRP A 166 -13.97 4.76 -3.27
N VAL A 167 -12.63 4.68 -3.29
CA VAL A 167 -11.78 5.85 -3.51
C VAL A 167 -11.58 6.12 -5.00
N ASP A 168 -11.41 7.38 -5.35
CA ASP A 168 -11.21 7.85 -6.72
C ASP A 168 -9.77 7.58 -7.17
N ALA A 169 -9.60 6.61 -8.06
CA ALA A 169 -8.30 6.21 -8.59
C ALA A 169 -7.56 7.32 -9.36
N SER A 170 -8.23 8.43 -9.71
CA SER A 170 -7.57 9.58 -10.32
C SER A 170 -6.83 10.47 -9.32
N GLN A 171 -7.08 10.30 -8.02
CA GLN A 171 -6.42 11.05 -6.94
C GLN A 171 -5.07 10.42 -6.60
N GLN A 172 -3.99 11.19 -6.72
CA GLN A 172 -2.64 10.69 -6.37
C GLN A 172 -2.48 10.37 -4.88
N GLU A 173 -3.33 10.93 -4.01
CA GLU A 173 -3.33 10.64 -2.57
C GLU A 173 -3.60 9.16 -2.25
N VAL A 174 -4.23 8.43 -3.18
CA VAL A 174 -4.62 7.02 -2.97
C VAL A 174 -3.77 6.01 -3.76
N TRP A 175 -2.66 6.46 -4.36
CA TRP A 175 -1.73 5.63 -5.14
C TRP A 175 -0.70 4.91 -4.27
#